data_AF-A0A966BZR4-F1
#
_entry.id   AF-A0A966BZR4-F1
#
_cell.length_a   1.000
_cell.length_b   1.000
_cell.length_c   1.000
_cell.angle_alpha   90.00
_cell.angle_beta   90.00
_cell.angle_gamma   90.00
#
_symmetry.space_group_name_H-M   'P 1'
#
loop_
_entity.id
_entity.type
_entity.pdbx_description
1 polymer ?
#
loop_
_entity_poly.entity_id
_entity_poly.type
_entity_poly.pdbx_seq_one_letter_code
_entity_poly.pdbx_strand_id
1 'polypeptide(L)'
;MLSFKDKTSAVDELSSARMSFRTKPRIKDTISQAAALAGVDDSTFTMSAAYQAALTTIEAHERTRLQPVDHVAFFEALDNPPAPTKALRAAAKKHSKRVSFR
;
A
#
# COMPACT_ATOMS: atom_id res chain seq x y z
N MET A 1 3.14 10.04 -27.41
CA MET A 1 1.87 10.13 -26.67
C MET A 1 2.01 9.23 -25.45
N LEU A 2 1.87 9.76 -24.22
CA LEU A 2 1.93 8.93 -23.02
C LEU A 2 0.68 8.05 -22.99
N SER A 3 0.85 6.73 -23.02
CA SER A 3 -0.29 5.81 -22.92
C SER A 3 -0.85 5.88 -21.49
N PHE A 4 -2.09 6.35 -21.35
CA PHE A 4 -2.83 6.20 -20.10
C PHE A 4 -3.01 4.70 -19.83
N LYS A 5 -2.63 4.25 -18.63
CA LYS A 5 -2.86 2.89 -18.17
C LYS A 5 -3.99 2.93 -17.15
N ASP A 6 -5.17 2.53 -17.59
CA ASP A 6 -6.29 2.34 -16.68
C ASP A 6 -6.06 1.08 -15.85
N LYS A 7 -5.84 1.24 -14.54
CA LYS A 7 -5.67 0.09 -13.64
C LYS A 7 -7.01 -0.47 -13.15
N THR A 8 -8.12 0.23 -13.32
CA THR A 8 -9.43 -0.28 -12.88
C THR A 8 -10.01 -1.25 -13.91
N SER A 9 -9.65 -1.16 -15.19
CA SER A 9 -10.12 -2.11 -16.21
C SER A 9 -9.67 -3.56 -15.97
N ALA A 10 -8.67 -3.78 -15.11
CA ALA A 10 -8.21 -5.12 -14.73
C ALA A 10 -9.11 -5.78 -13.65
N VAL A 11 -10.03 -5.02 -13.04
CA VAL A 11 -10.96 -5.53 -12.03
C VAL A 11 -12.22 -6.03 -12.74
N ASP A 12 -12.39 -7.35 -12.78
CA ASP A 12 -13.50 -8.02 -13.44
C ASP A 12 -14.74 -8.10 -12.53
N GLU A 13 -15.29 -6.93 -12.18
CA GLU A 13 -16.49 -6.81 -11.34
C GLU A 13 -17.45 -5.76 -11.91
N LEU A 14 -18.75 -5.94 -11.64
CA LEU A 14 -19.77 -4.97 -12.02
C LEU A 14 -19.63 -3.66 -11.22
N SER A 15 -19.68 -2.53 -11.92
CA SER A 15 -19.61 -1.17 -11.34
C SER A 15 -20.88 -0.80 -10.57
N SER A 16 -21.05 -1.38 -9.38
CA SER A 16 -22.26 -1.22 -8.54
C SER A 16 -22.09 -0.18 -7.41
N ALA A 17 -20.86 0.12 -7.01
CA ALA A 17 -20.56 1.06 -5.94
C ALA A 17 -20.40 2.50 -6.44
N ARG A 18 -20.90 3.49 -5.68
CA ARG A 18 -20.78 4.91 -6.01
C ARG A 18 -19.87 5.64 -5.03
N MET A 19 -18.95 6.43 -5.57
CA MET A 19 -18.06 7.30 -4.81
C MET A 19 -18.25 8.74 -5.28
N SER A 20 -18.52 9.69 -4.36
CA SER A 20 -18.80 11.08 -4.70
C SER A 20 -18.10 12.06 -3.76
N PHE A 21 -17.58 13.15 -4.32
CA PHE A 21 -16.85 14.18 -3.56
C PHE A 21 -17.22 15.57 -4.06
N ARG A 22 -17.22 16.53 -3.13
CA ARG A 22 -17.21 17.96 -3.48
C ARG A 22 -15.75 18.42 -3.61
N THR A 23 -15.47 19.27 -4.58
CA THR A 23 -14.13 19.80 -4.81
C THR A 23 -14.17 21.28 -5.19
N LYS A 24 -13.00 21.91 -5.21
CA LYS A 24 -12.83 23.30 -5.67
C LYS A 24 -12.81 23.33 -7.20
N PRO A 25 -13.32 24.40 -7.85
CA PRO A 25 -13.33 24.52 -9.32
C PRO A 25 -11.96 24.27 -9.96
N ARG A 26 -10.91 24.91 -9.42
CA ARG A 26 -9.53 24.73 -9.92
C ARG A 26 -9.05 23.27 -9.92
N ILE A 27 -9.45 22.49 -8.91
CA ILE A 27 -9.08 21.07 -8.84
C ILE A 27 -9.81 20.30 -9.94
N LYS A 28 -11.11 20.55 -10.12
CA LYS A 28 -11.90 19.97 -11.21
C LYS A 28 -11.27 20.28 -12.56
N ASP A 29 -10.97 21.56 -12.84
CA ASP A 29 -10.41 21.98 -14.13
C ASP A 29 -9.06 21.31 -14.43
N THR A 30 -8.23 21.14 -13.41
CA THR A 30 -6.93 20.45 -13.53
C THR A 30 -7.12 18.96 -13.87
N ILE A 31 -8.08 18.30 -13.21
CA ILE A 31 -8.41 16.89 -13.48
C ILE A 31 -8.95 16.74 -14.91
N SER A 32 -9.88 17.60 -15.32
CA SER A 32 -10.46 17.53 -16.67
C SER A 32 -9.40 17.77 -17.75
N GLN A 33 -8.45 18.68 -17.53
CA GLN A 33 -7.33 18.89 -18.45
C GLN A 33 -6.45 17.63 -18.56
N ALA A 34 -6.13 16.99 -17.43
CA ALA A 34 -5.32 15.78 -17.42
C ALA A 34 -6.05 14.59 -18.08
N ALA A 35 -7.35 14.45 -17.86
CA ALA A 35 -8.20 13.45 -18.49
C ALA A 35 -8.23 13.63 -20.03
N ALA A 36 -8.41 14.88 -20.50
CA ALA A 36 -8.37 15.21 -21.92
C ALA A 36 -7.02 14.88 -22.57
N LEU A 37 -5.90 15.19 -21.89
CA LEU A 37 -4.55 14.83 -22.35
C LEU A 37 -4.32 13.31 -22.40
N ALA A 38 -4.97 12.57 -21.49
CA ALA A 38 -4.94 11.11 -21.42
C ALA A 38 -5.92 10.42 -22.39
N GLY A 39 -6.83 11.17 -23.03
CA GLY A 39 -7.84 10.63 -23.94
C GLY A 39 -8.96 9.86 -23.24
N VAL A 40 -9.24 10.16 -21.97
CA VAL A 40 -10.28 9.51 -21.16
C VAL A 40 -11.18 10.57 -20.50
N ASP A 41 -12.33 10.16 -19.96
CA ASP A 41 -13.21 11.06 -19.21
C ASP A 41 -12.71 11.27 -17.76
N ASP A 42 -13.23 12.31 -17.11
CA ASP A 42 -12.89 12.69 -15.74
C ASP A 42 -13.08 11.56 -14.73
N SER A 43 -14.11 10.72 -14.89
CA SER A 43 -14.42 9.63 -13.96
C SER A 43 -13.38 8.52 -14.10
N THR A 44 -13.12 8.08 -15.34
CA THR A 44 -12.09 7.08 -15.64
C THR A 44 -10.71 7.53 -15.16
N PHE A 45 -10.33 8.78 -15.43
CA PHE A 45 -9.07 9.35 -14.96
C PHE A 45 -8.99 9.35 -13.43
N THR A 46 -10.02 9.85 -12.77
CA THR A 46 -10.06 9.97 -11.30
C THR A 46 -10.03 8.60 -10.63
N MET A 47 -10.79 7.64 -11.14
CA MET A 47 -10.85 6.28 -10.60
C MET A 47 -9.50 5.57 -10.72
N SER A 48 -8.87 5.61 -11.90
CA SER A 48 -7.54 5.01 -12.11
C SER A 48 -6.49 5.65 -11.21
N ALA A 49 -6.46 6.98 -11.12
CA ALA A 49 -5.52 7.69 -10.26
C ALA A 49 -5.71 7.37 -8.77
N ALA A 50 -6.96 7.37 -8.28
CA ALA A 50 -7.29 7.03 -6.90
C ALA A 50 -6.92 5.57 -6.58
N TYR A 51 -7.24 4.63 -7.48
CA TYR A 51 -6.92 3.22 -7.28
C TYR A 51 -5.40 2.97 -7.27
N GLN A 52 -4.65 3.62 -8.16
CA GLN A 52 -3.18 3.57 -8.16
C GLN A 52 -2.57 4.10 -6.86
N ALA A 53 -3.07 5.24 -6.36
CA ALA A 53 -2.60 5.81 -5.11
C ALA A 53 -2.93 4.89 -3.92
N ALA A 54 -4.12 4.28 -3.91
CA ALA A 54 -4.53 3.34 -2.88
C ALA A 54 -3.62 2.10 -2.85
N LEU A 55 -3.37 1.46 -4.01
CA LEU A 55 -2.46 0.31 -4.11
C LEU A 55 -1.06 0.64 -3.61
N THR A 56 -0.52 1.80 -4.01
CA THR A 56 0.82 2.24 -3.58
C THR A 56 0.87 2.47 -2.07
N THR A 57 -0.20 3.05 -1.51
CA THR A 57 -0.31 3.29 -0.07
C THR A 57 -0.38 1.99 0.71
N ILE A 58 -1.20 1.04 0.27
CA ILE A 58 -1.32 -0.28 0.90
C ILE A 58 0.03 -1.01 0.85
N GLU A 59 0.67 -1.05 -0.33
CA GLU A 59 1.95 -1.71 -0.51
C GLU A 59 3.04 -1.13 0.42
N ALA A 60 3.08 0.19 0.58
CA ALA A 60 4.04 0.86 1.44
C ALA A 60 3.87 0.51 2.94
N HIS A 61 2.67 0.11 3.37
CA HIS A 61 2.40 -0.29 4.75
C HIS A 61 2.53 -1.80 4.98
N GLU A 62 2.25 -2.62 3.97
CA GLU A 62 2.27 -4.07 4.08
C GLU A 62 3.64 -4.68 3.76
N ARG A 63 4.48 -4.00 2.95
CA ARG A 63 5.80 -4.51 2.58
C ARG A 63 6.91 -3.80 3.37
N THR A 64 7.55 -4.55 4.24
CA THR A 64 8.85 -4.14 4.81
C THR A 64 9.91 -4.25 3.72
N ARG A 65 10.40 -3.11 3.21
CA ARG A 65 11.57 -3.10 2.33
C ARG A 65 12.82 -3.32 3.17
N LEU A 66 13.51 -4.42 2.91
CA LEU A 66 14.84 -4.68 3.44
C LEU A 66 15.86 -3.83 2.67
N GLN A 67 16.65 -3.02 3.38
CA GLN A 67 17.70 -2.26 2.70
C GLN A 67 18.86 -3.19 2.31
N PRO A 68 19.60 -2.91 1.22
CA PRO A 68 20.73 -3.74 0.80
C PRO A 68 21.76 -4.02 1.91
N VAL A 69 21.94 -3.07 2.82
CA VAL A 69 22.86 -3.20 3.96
C VAL A 69 22.40 -4.22 5.00
N ASP A 70 21.09 -4.49 5.07
CA ASP A 70 20.49 -5.42 6.03
C ASP A 70 20.31 -6.84 5.46
N HIS A 71 20.52 -7.02 4.14
CA HIS A 71 20.29 -8.29 3.46
C HIS A 71 21.08 -9.43 4.09
N VAL A 72 22.38 -9.26 4.25
CA VAL A 72 23.27 -10.34 4.74
C VAL A 72 22.84 -10.76 6.14
N ALA A 73 22.68 -9.81 7.06
CA ALA A 73 22.33 -10.11 8.45
C ALA A 73 20.92 -10.74 8.57
N PHE A 74 19.96 -10.30 7.75
CA PHE A 74 18.61 -10.86 7.76
C PHE A 74 18.58 -12.30 7.25
N PHE A 75 19.21 -12.58 6.11
CA PHE A 75 19.25 -13.93 5.56
C PHE A 75 20.11 -14.86 6.42
N GLU A 76 21.22 -14.39 6.98
CA GLU A 76 22.03 -15.17 7.93
C GLU A 76 21.22 -15.56 9.17
N ALA A 77 20.38 -14.67 9.69
CA ALA A 77 19.49 -14.98 10.80
C ALA A 77 18.38 -15.98 10.46
N LEU A 78 17.99 -16.11 9.18
CA LEU A 78 17.03 -17.12 8.71
C LEU A 78 17.71 -18.48 8.52
N ASP A 79 18.89 -18.50 7.88
CA ASP A 79 19.64 -19.71 7.59
C ASP A 79 20.29 -20.31 8.86
N ASN A 80 20.75 -19.44 9.76
CA ASN A 80 21.43 -19.78 11.01
C ASN A 80 20.76 -19.05 12.19
N PRO A 81 19.55 -19.47 12.59
CA PRO A 81 18.80 -18.78 13.64
C PRO A 81 19.58 -18.77 14.96
N PRO A 82 19.95 -17.58 15.49
CA PRO A 82 20.73 -17.50 16.72
C PRO A 82 19.90 -17.90 17.93
N ALA A 83 20.55 -18.45 18.94
CA ALA A 83 19.90 -18.74 20.20
C ALA A 83 19.34 -17.45 20.84
N PRO A 84 18.15 -17.47 21.46
CA PRO A 84 17.57 -16.29 22.11
C PRO A 84 18.52 -15.66 23.14
N THR A 85 18.54 -14.34 23.26
CA THR A 85 19.33 -13.68 24.30
C THR A 85 18.73 -13.90 25.69
N LYS A 86 19.52 -13.72 26.75
CA LYS A 86 19.03 -13.79 28.14
C LYS A 86 17.89 -12.78 28.38
N ALA A 87 18.00 -11.58 27.81
CA ALA A 87 16.97 -10.54 27.87
C ALA A 87 15.68 -10.96 27.15
N LEU A 88 15.78 -11.56 25.96
CA LEU A 88 14.61 -12.02 25.20
C LEU A 88 13.85 -13.13 25.94
N ARG A 89 14.57 -14.10 26.53
CA ARG A 89 13.97 -15.13 27.38
C ARG A 89 13.24 -14.55 28.60
N ALA A 90 13.83 -13.54 29.25
CA ALA A 90 13.20 -12.87 30.39
C ALA A 90 11.92 -12.11 29.98
N ALA A 91 11.95 -11.41 28.84
CA ALA A 91 10.79 -10.71 28.30
C ALA A 91 9.64 -11.66 27.95
N ALA A 92 9.93 -12.80 27.30
CA ALA A 92 8.94 -13.82 27.00
C ALA A 92 8.27 -14.38 28.28
N LYS A 93 9.06 -14.67 29.33
CA LYS A 93 8.55 -15.12 30.64
C LYS A 93 7.69 -14.06 31.34
N LYS A 94 8.01 -12.77 31.18
CA LYS A 94 7.19 -11.66 31.70
C LYS A 94 5.87 -11.54 30.94
N HIS A 95 5.90 -11.73 29.62
CA HIS A 95 4.72 -11.67 28.77
C HIS A 95 3.75 -12.81 29.07
N SER A 96 4.22 -14.06 29.18
CA SER A 96 3.36 -15.21 29.47
C SER A 96 2.61 -15.05 30.80
N LYS A 97 3.27 -14.52 31.84
CA LYS A 97 2.64 -14.19 33.13
C LYS A 97 1.56 -13.12 33.02
N ARG A 98 1.69 -12.16 32.08
CA ARG A 98 0.66 -11.12 31.85
C ARG A 98 -0.53 -11.66 31.07
N VAL A 99 -0.29 -12.56 30.11
CA VAL A 99 -1.34 -13.12 29.26
C VAL A 99 -2.13 -14.20 29.98
N SER A 100 -1.51 -15.02 30.84
CA SER A 100 -2.24 -16.03 31.63
C SER A 100 -3.01 -15.45 32.83
N PHE A 101 -2.92 -14.15 33.07
CA PHE A 101 -3.67 -13.43 34.11
C PHE A 101 -4.93 -12.75 33.53
N ARG A 102 -5.36 -13.15 32.33
CA ARG A 102 -6.56 -12.65 31.67
C ARG A 102 -7.62 -13.73 31.53
#